data_AF-A0A2S3VYV8-F1
#
_entry.id   AF-A0A2S3VYV8-F1
#
_cell.length_a   1.000
_cell.length_b   1.000
_cell.length_c   1.000
_cell.angle_alpha   90.00
_cell.angle_beta   90.00
_cell.angle_gamma   90.00
#
_symmetry.space_group_name_H-M   'P 1'
#
loop_
_entity.id
_entity.type
_entity.pdbx_description
1 polymer ?
#
loop_
_entity_poly.entity_id
_entity_poly.type
_entity_poly.pdbx_seq_one_letter_code
_entity_poly.pdbx_strand_id
1 'polypeptide(L)'
;MQYQVHGPFWSPRFQSEASAGAMRAFWDEMEEMTPGLPRAIGVYVFSTCHGQTYTPWYVGKTNAMAGFRGEIFQNHKLSHYVSASERKRGYPVIHLIAKIEPVRGNFCKASQQSGREIDELETVMIGMALRANPDVCNSKKTWFNRTCQVPGIIGDTLTGRPSDAVMTLRNTLKL
;
A
#
# COMPACT_ATOMS: atom_id res chain seq x y z
N MET A 1 12.83 -4.56 13.60
CA MET A 1 11.79 -4.86 12.58
C MET A 1 12.33 -4.41 11.22
N GLN A 2 12.19 -5.23 10.18
CA GLN A 2 12.66 -4.90 8.84
C GLN A 2 11.63 -5.33 7.80
N TYR A 3 11.50 -4.56 6.72
CA TYR A 3 10.62 -4.84 5.60
C TYR A 3 11.37 -4.70 4.28
N GLN A 4 10.92 -5.45 3.27
CA GLN A 4 11.42 -5.38 1.91
C GLN A 4 10.27 -5.12 0.94
N VAL A 5 10.51 -4.27 -0.05
CA VAL A 5 9.52 -3.92 -1.08
C VAL A 5 9.72 -4.82 -2.30
N HIS A 6 8.61 -5.32 -2.82
CA HIS A 6 8.53 -6.14 -4.03
C HIS A 6 7.47 -5.58 -4.98
N GLY A 7 7.73 -5.68 -6.29
CA GLY A 7 6.88 -5.16 -7.36
C GLY A 7 7.58 -4.06 -8.18
N PRO A 8 6.83 -3.31 -9.00
CA PRO A 8 5.37 -3.38 -9.17
C PRO A 8 4.92 -4.71 -9.80
N PHE A 9 3.80 -5.23 -9.34
CA PHE A 9 3.13 -6.37 -9.93
C PHE A 9 1.84 -5.92 -10.60
N TRP A 10 1.66 -6.28 -11.88
CA TRP A 10 0.47 -5.91 -12.64
C TRP A 10 -0.71 -6.76 -12.20
N SER A 11 -1.77 -6.13 -11.68
CA SER A 11 -3.00 -6.84 -11.36
C SER A 11 -3.98 -6.76 -12.53
N PRO A 12 -4.99 -7.66 -12.61
CA PRO A 12 -6.03 -7.53 -13.62
C PRO A 12 -6.77 -6.21 -13.53
N ARG A 13 -7.21 -5.72 -14.69
CA ARG A 13 -7.84 -4.41 -14.84
C ARG A 13 -9.34 -4.43 -14.60
N PHE A 14 -9.97 -5.53 -15.00
CA PHE A 14 -11.41 -5.72 -14.86
C PHE A 14 -11.73 -6.98 -14.06
N GLN A 15 -12.92 -7.01 -13.45
CA GLN A 15 -13.38 -8.20 -12.73
C GLN A 15 -13.47 -9.42 -13.66
N SER A 16 -13.82 -9.21 -14.93
CA SER A 16 -13.85 -10.25 -15.97
C SER A 16 -12.48 -10.84 -16.27
N GLU A 17 -11.40 -10.10 -16.02
CA GLU A 17 -10.01 -10.56 -16.18
C GLU A 17 -9.50 -11.29 -14.93
N ALA A 18 -10.14 -11.07 -13.77
CA ALA A 18 -9.79 -11.71 -12.50
C ALA A 18 -10.36 -13.14 -12.38
N SER A 19 -10.17 -13.97 -13.41
CA SER A 19 -10.54 -15.39 -13.35
C SER A 19 -9.69 -16.14 -12.31
N ALA A 20 -10.19 -17.28 -11.80
CA ALA A 20 -9.43 -18.13 -10.89
C ALA A 20 -8.08 -18.58 -11.49
N GLY A 21 -8.04 -18.80 -12.81
CA GLY A 21 -6.82 -19.13 -13.54
C GLY A 21 -5.82 -17.96 -13.58
N ALA A 22 -6.28 -16.75 -13.88
CA ALA A 22 -5.45 -15.55 -13.90
C ALA A 22 -4.88 -15.22 -12.51
N MET A 23 -5.69 -15.36 -11.46
CA MET A 23 -5.24 -15.22 -10.07
C MET A 23 -4.17 -16.24 -9.71
N ARG A 24 -4.36 -17.50 -10.12
CA ARG A 24 -3.36 -18.54 -9.90
C ARG A 24 -2.05 -18.20 -10.61
N ALA A 25 -2.10 -17.83 -11.88
CA ALA A 25 -0.93 -17.46 -12.66
C ALA A 25 -0.16 -16.29 -12.02
N PHE A 26 -0.87 -15.25 -11.57
CA PHE A 26 -0.28 -14.11 -10.87
C PHE A 26 0.52 -14.54 -9.62
N TRP A 27 -0.04 -15.43 -8.80
CA TRP A 27 0.65 -15.91 -7.59
C TRP A 27 1.78 -16.88 -7.90
N ASP A 28 1.63 -17.71 -8.93
CA ASP A 28 2.65 -18.67 -9.36
C ASP A 28 3.88 -17.90 -9.91
N GLU A 29 3.67 -16.83 -10.70
CA GLU A 29 4.73 -15.93 -11.19
C GLU A 29 5.49 -15.26 -10.03
N MET A 30 4.76 -14.80 -9.00
CA MET A 30 5.37 -14.23 -7.80
C MET A 30 6.19 -15.25 -7.00
N GLU A 31 5.71 -16.49 -6.86
CA GLU A 31 6.44 -17.56 -6.17
C GLU A 31 7.72 -17.91 -6.94
N GLU A 32 7.70 -17.86 -8.27
CA GLU A 32 8.88 -18.10 -9.11
C GLU A 32 9.91 -16.95 -8.99
N MET A 33 9.46 -15.70 -9.06
CA MET A 33 10.33 -14.52 -8.93
C MET A 33 10.90 -14.36 -7.52
N THR A 34 10.12 -14.65 -6.48
CA THR A 34 10.53 -14.50 -5.08
C THR A 34 9.87 -15.61 -4.24
N PRO A 35 10.53 -16.76 -4.10
CA PRO A 35 9.98 -17.92 -3.38
C PRO A 35 9.48 -17.57 -1.98
N GLY A 36 8.21 -17.88 -1.72
CA GLY A 36 7.55 -17.65 -0.44
C GLY A 36 6.90 -16.27 -0.28
N LEU A 37 7.10 -15.33 -1.20
CA LEU A 37 6.48 -13.99 -1.14
C LEU A 37 4.94 -14.05 -1.09
N PRO A 38 4.23 -14.87 -1.89
CA PRO A 38 2.78 -15.03 -1.77
C PRO A 38 2.29 -15.39 -0.35
N ARG A 39 3.10 -16.12 0.42
CA ARG A 39 2.79 -16.53 1.81
C ARG A 39 3.33 -15.56 2.87
N ALA A 40 4.08 -14.54 2.47
CA ALA A 40 4.63 -13.56 3.40
C ALA A 40 3.54 -12.68 4.00
N ILE A 41 3.88 -12.08 5.15
CA ILE A 41 3.04 -11.09 5.85
C ILE A 41 3.61 -9.69 5.66
N GLY A 42 2.75 -8.67 5.78
CA GLY A 42 3.17 -7.29 5.63
C GLY A 42 2.06 -6.36 5.17
N VAL A 43 2.46 -5.29 4.49
CA VAL A 43 1.58 -4.25 3.93
C VAL A 43 1.59 -4.35 2.41
N TYR A 44 0.50 -4.01 1.74
CA TYR A 44 0.44 -3.88 0.29
C TYR A 44 -0.19 -2.55 -0.09
N VAL A 45 0.25 -2.00 -1.21
CA VAL A 45 -0.25 -0.75 -1.77
C VAL A 45 -0.74 -1.01 -3.19
N PHE A 46 -2.03 -0.77 -3.40
CA PHE A 46 -2.63 -0.76 -4.72
C PHE A 46 -2.61 0.65 -5.30
N SER A 47 -2.15 0.76 -6.54
CA SER A 47 -2.00 2.03 -7.26
C SER A 47 -2.44 1.88 -8.71
N THR A 48 -2.69 2.99 -9.39
CA THR A 48 -2.75 3.04 -10.86
C THR A 48 -1.46 3.64 -11.39
N CYS A 49 -0.95 3.08 -12.47
CA CYS A 49 0.24 3.56 -13.18
C CYS A 49 -0.14 4.28 -14.48
N HIS A 50 0.46 5.45 -14.67
CA HIS A 50 0.34 6.30 -15.85
C HIS A 50 1.71 6.71 -16.36
N GLY A 51 2.21 6.03 -17.40
CA GLY A 51 3.59 6.21 -17.85
C GLY A 51 4.56 5.81 -16.74
N GLN A 52 5.13 6.78 -16.04
CA GLN A 52 6.04 6.57 -14.90
C GLN A 52 5.45 7.05 -13.55
N THR A 53 4.22 7.58 -13.55
CA THR A 53 3.57 8.09 -12.35
C THR A 53 2.69 7.03 -11.71
N TYR A 54 2.87 6.82 -10.41
CA TYR A 54 2.08 5.90 -9.60
C TYR A 54 1.18 6.69 -8.65
N THR A 55 -0.12 6.41 -8.68
CA THR A 55 -1.11 7.04 -7.79
C THR A 55 -1.72 5.98 -6.87
N PRO A 56 -1.51 6.05 -5.54
CA PRO A 56 -2.04 5.06 -4.62
C PRO A 56 -3.55 5.24 -4.45
N TRP A 57 -4.28 4.13 -4.40
CA TRP A 57 -5.74 4.13 -4.22
C TRP A 57 -6.19 3.35 -2.99
N TYR A 58 -5.38 2.39 -2.54
CA TYR A 58 -5.69 1.59 -1.36
C TYR A 58 -4.42 1.04 -0.73
N VAL A 59 -4.37 1.06 0.60
CA VAL A 59 -3.34 0.40 1.39
C VAL A 59 -4.02 -0.66 2.25
N GLY A 60 -3.48 -1.86 2.29
CA GLY A 60 -3.96 -2.89 3.19
C GLY A 60 -2.80 -3.67 3.80
N LYS A 61 -3.14 -4.61 4.67
CA LYS A 61 -2.15 -5.46 5.33
C LYS A 61 -2.60 -6.91 5.41
N THR A 62 -1.66 -7.79 5.72
CA THR A 62 -1.92 -9.17 6.12
C THR A 62 -0.98 -9.59 7.24
N ASN A 63 -1.54 -10.23 8.27
CA ASN A 63 -0.80 -10.99 9.30
C ASN A 63 -1.47 -12.38 9.48
N ALA A 64 -2.12 -12.88 8.43
CA ALA A 64 -2.78 -14.17 8.43
C ALA A 64 -1.79 -15.26 7.96
N MET A 65 -2.06 -16.53 8.32
CA MET A 65 -1.25 -17.67 7.86
C MET A 65 -1.22 -17.81 6.34
N ALA A 66 -2.28 -17.36 5.65
CA ALA A 66 -2.38 -17.38 4.19
C ALA A 66 -1.61 -16.23 3.49
N GLY A 67 -0.98 -15.32 4.24
CA GLY A 67 -0.13 -14.26 3.71
C GLY A 67 -0.84 -13.28 2.79
N PHE A 68 -0.11 -12.73 1.82
CA PHE A 68 -0.65 -11.84 0.79
C PHE A 68 -1.67 -12.55 -0.10
N ARG A 69 -1.40 -13.81 -0.48
CA ARG A 69 -2.27 -14.61 -1.35
C ARG A 69 -3.68 -14.77 -0.80
N GLY A 70 -3.80 -15.02 0.50
CA GLY A 70 -5.09 -15.16 1.16
C GLY A 70 -5.86 -13.85 1.33
N GLU A 71 -5.20 -12.70 1.19
CA GLU A 71 -5.73 -11.40 1.61
C GLU A 71 -6.05 -10.46 0.46
N ILE A 72 -5.16 -10.35 -0.54
CA ILE A 72 -5.20 -9.26 -1.52
C ILE A 72 -6.42 -9.35 -2.43
N PHE A 73 -6.79 -10.53 -2.95
CA PHE A 73 -7.89 -10.69 -3.91
C PHE A 73 -9.18 -11.25 -3.30
N GLN A 74 -9.43 -11.00 -2.01
CA GLN A 74 -10.75 -11.31 -1.44
C GLN A 74 -11.85 -10.46 -2.11
N ASN A 75 -13.04 -11.01 -2.30
CA ASN A 75 -14.13 -10.41 -3.10
C ASN A 75 -14.44 -8.95 -2.75
N HIS A 76 -14.43 -8.58 -1.47
CA HIS A 76 -14.73 -7.21 -1.03
C HIS A 76 -13.59 -6.20 -1.28
N LYS A 77 -12.39 -6.66 -1.65
CA LYS A 77 -11.24 -5.81 -2.02
C LYS A 77 -11.07 -5.70 -3.54
N LEU A 78 -11.42 -6.77 -4.25
CA LEU A 78 -11.53 -6.74 -5.72
C LEU A 78 -12.46 -5.62 -6.19
N SER A 79 -13.55 -5.34 -5.48
CA SER A 79 -14.42 -4.20 -5.78
C SER A 79 -13.71 -2.85 -5.66
N HIS A 80 -12.80 -2.65 -4.71
CA HIS A 80 -11.99 -1.43 -4.60
C HIS A 80 -11.01 -1.31 -5.77
N TYR A 81 -10.37 -2.40 -6.19
CA TYR A 81 -9.45 -2.39 -7.33
C TYR A 81 -10.14 -2.13 -8.65
N VAL A 82 -11.26 -2.82 -8.89
CA VAL A 82 -12.02 -2.71 -10.13
C VAL A 82 -12.67 -1.34 -10.22
N SER A 83 -13.31 -0.85 -9.14
CA SER A 83 -13.90 0.49 -9.15
C SER A 83 -12.87 1.60 -9.37
N ALA A 84 -11.66 1.49 -8.81
CA ALA A 84 -10.58 2.44 -9.10
C ALA A 84 -10.10 2.32 -10.56
N SER A 85 -9.94 1.10 -11.08
CA SER A 85 -9.45 0.83 -12.44
C SER A 85 -10.46 1.19 -13.54
N GLU A 86 -11.75 1.10 -13.26
CA GLU A 86 -12.84 1.48 -14.17
C GLU A 86 -13.10 2.99 -14.15
N ARG A 87 -13.02 3.62 -12.98
CA ARG A 87 -13.29 5.07 -12.83
C ARG A 87 -12.11 5.94 -13.27
N LYS A 88 -10.90 5.41 -13.30
CA LYS A 88 -9.68 6.19 -13.51
C LYS A 88 -8.87 5.54 -14.63
N ARG A 89 -8.30 6.37 -15.51
CA ARG A 89 -7.36 5.88 -16.53
C ARG A 89 -6.16 5.25 -15.80
N GLY A 90 -5.38 4.39 -16.46
CA GLY A 90 -4.14 3.82 -15.90
C GLY A 90 -4.18 2.30 -15.71
N TYR A 91 -2.99 1.71 -15.56
CA TYR A 91 -2.81 0.27 -15.37
C TYR A 91 -2.71 -0.05 -13.88
N PRO A 92 -3.51 -0.97 -13.33
CA PRO A 92 -3.47 -1.27 -11.91
C PRO A 92 -2.23 -2.07 -11.53
N VAL A 93 -1.62 -1.66 -10.42
CA VAL A 93 -0.39 -2.26 -9.90
C VAL A 93 -0.47 -2.46 -8.40
N ILE A 94 0.27 -3.44 -7.93
CA ILE A 94 0.41 -3.78 -6.51
C ILE A 94 1.89 -3.76 -6.14
N HIS A 95 2.21 -3.09 -5.05
CA HIS A 95 3.49 -3.23 -4.35
C HIS A 95 3.27 -4.00 -3.06
N LEU A 96 4.15 -4.96 -2.76
CA LEU A 96 4.14 -5.74 -1.53
C LEU A 96 5.30 -5.31 -0.64
N ILE A 97 5.04 -5.08 0.64
CA ILE A 97 6.02 -4.67 1.63
C ILE A 97 6.08 -5.79 2.67
N ALA A 98 6.92 -6.78 2.39
CA ALA A 98 7.01 -8.02 3.14
C ALA A 98 7.90 -7.84 4.37
N LYS A 99 7.45 -8.36 5.52
CA LYS A 99 8.25 -8.36 6.75
C LYS A 99 9.31 -9.46 6.70
N ILE A 100 10.56 -9.10 6.99
CA ILE A 100 11.69 -10.02 6.95
C ILE A 100 12.45 -10.07 8.28
N GLU A 101 13.07 -11.22 8.55
CA GLU A 101 14.00 -11.42 9.65
C GLU A 101 15.27 -10.60 9.42
N PRO A 102 15.68 -9.71 10.35
CA PRO A 102 16.81 -8.80 10.10
C PRO A 102 18.15 -9.49 9.81
N VAL A 103 18.38 -10.67 10.41
CA VAL A 103 19.67 -11.37 10.31
C VAL A 103 19.68 -12.35 9.14
N ARG A 104 18.61 -13.13 8.97
CA ARG A 104 18.56 -14.21 7.98
C ARG A 104 17.91 -13.81 6.66
N GLY A 105 17.16 -12.71 6.63
CA GLY A 105 16.42 -12.26 5.46
C GLY A 105 15.18 -13.08 5.12
N ASN A 106 14.82 -14.10 5.92
CA ASN A 106 13.62 -14.91 5.66
C ASN A 106 12.35 -14.09 5.89
N PHE A 107 11.27 -14.44 5.18
CA PHE A 107 9.94 -13.88 5.48
C PHE A 107 9.47 -14.28 6.88
N CYS A 108 9.04 -13.29 7.66
CA CYS A 108 8.48 -13.53 8.97
C CYS A 108 7.14 -14.27 8.87
N LYS A 109 6.81 -15.03 9.92
CA LYS A 109 5.50 -15.70 10.08
C LYS A 109 4.52 -14.83 10.86
N ALA A 110 3.24 -15.14 10.69
CA ALA A 110 2.15 -14.53 11.44
C ALA A 110 2.36 -14.70 12.94
N SER A 111 2.28 -13.61 13.69
CA SER A 111 2.35 -13.59 15.15
C SER A 111 1.64 -12.37 15.70
N GLN A 112 1.35 -12.36 17.01
CA GLN A 112 0.75 -11.18 17.66
C GLN A 112 1.65 -9.96 17.56
N GLN A 113 2.97 -10.14 17.76
CA GLN A 113 3.94 -9.06 17.60
C GLN A 113 3.99 -8.56 16.16
N SER A 114 4.07 -9.45 15.17
CA SER A 114 4.03 -9.06 13.76
C SER A 114 2.74 -8.32 13.41
N GLY A 115 1.61 -8.72 13.98
CA GLY A 115 0.33 -8.06 13.77
C GLY A 115 0.34 -6.59 14.21
N ARG A 116 0.89 -6.29 15.39
CA ARG A 116 1.02 -4.91 15.90
C ARG A 116 1.96 -4.09 15.03
N GLU A 117 3.14 -4.64 14.75
CA GLU A 117 4.17 -4.02 13.93
C GLU A 117 3.69 -3.69 12.50
N ILE A 118 2.93 -4.59 11.89
CA ILE A 118 2.33 -4.39 10.56
C ILE A 118 1.17 -3.39 10.63
N ASP A 119 0.40 -3.37 11.73
CA ASP A 119 -0.68 -2.40 11.94
C ASP A 119 -0.16 -0.96 11.98
N GLU A 120 0.95 -0.73 12.69
CA GLU A 120 1.60 0.58 12.74
C GLU A 120 2.13 1.00 11.36
N LEU A 121 2.82 0.09 10.66
CA LEU A 121 3.31 0.39 9.31
C LEU A 121 2.15 0.71 8.35
N GLU A 122 1.06 -0.06 8.40
CA GLU A 122 -0.14 0.21 7.59
C GLU A 122 -0.68 1.62 7.86
N THR A 123 -0.75 2.05 9.12
CA THR A 123 -1.20 3.40 9.49
C THR A 123 -0.33 4.48 8.86
N VAL A 124 1.00 4.31 8.91
CA VAL A 124 1.95 5.24 8.29
C VAL A 124 1.76 5.28 6.77
N MET A 125 1.66 4.12 6.13
CA MET A 125 1.50 4.01 4.67
C MET A 125 0.16 4.59 4.20
N ILE A 126 -0.92 4.45 4.96
CA ILE A 126 -2.22 5.10 4.69
C ILE A 126 -2.07 6.62 4.73
N GLY A 127 -1.36 7.17 5.72
CA GLY A 127 -1.11 8.62 5.80
C GLY A 127 -0.32 9.14 4.59
N MET A 128 0.74 8.41 4.19
CA MET A 128 1.50 8.74 2.98
C MET A 128 0.65 8.65 1.71
N ALA A 129 -0.20 7.62 1.60
CA ALA A 129 -1.10 7.45 0.47
C ALA A 129 -2.13 8.58 0.38
N LEU A 130 -2.72 9.00 1.50
CA LEU A 130 -3.66 10.13 1.56
C LEU A 130 -3.02 11.45 1.13
N ARG A 131 -1.76 11.68 1.52
CA ARG A 131 -1.00 12.87 1.10
C ARG A 131 -0.70 12.85 -0.40
N ALA A 132 -0.41 11.67 -0.96
CA ALA A 132 -0.16 11.51 -2.39
C ALA A 132 -1.46 11.53 -3.22
N ASN A 133 -2.57 11.06 -2.64
CA ASN A 133 -3.89 11.01 -3.26
C ASN A 133 -5.00 11.16 -2.19
N PRO A 134 -5.67 12.33 -2.10
CA PRO A 134 -6.77 12.55 -1.16
C PRO A 134 -7.97 11.60 -1.33
N ASP A 135 -8.10 11.00 -2.53
CA ASP A 135 -9.18 10.09 -2.92
C ASP A 135 -8.91 8.61 -2.57
N VAL A 136 -7.88 8.31 -1.76
CA VAL A 136 -7.61 6.95 -1.28
C VAL A 136 -8.85 6.35 -0.61
N CYS A 137 -9.18 5.11 -1.01
CA CYS A 137 -10.40 4.38 -0.66
C CYS A 137 -10.38 3.77 0.75
N ASN A 138 -9.29 3.93 1.50
CA ASN A 138 -9.23 3.49 2.89
C ASN A 138 -10.32 4.17 3.73
N SER A 139 -11.14 3.37 4.40
CA SER A 139 -12.18 3.86 5.32
C SER A 139 -11.70 3.94 6.78
N LYS A 140 -10.69 3.14 7.15
CA LYS A 140 -10.08 3.11 8.48
C LYS A 140 -8.76 3.87 8.49
N LYS A 141 -8.36 4.36 9.68
CA LYS A 141 -7.08 5.04 9.92
C LYS A 141 -6.86 6.31 9.10
N THR A 142 -7.94 6.89 8.59
CA THR A 142 -7.91 8.10 7.76
C THR A 142 -8.30 9.35 8.51
N TRP A 143 -9.04 9.24 9.62
CA TRP A 143 -9.56 10.38 10.39
C TRP A 143 -8.47 11.42 10.67
N PHE A 144 -7.35 11.03 11.29
CA PHE A 144 -6.29 11.97 11.68
C PHE A 144 -5.75 12.75 10.47
N ASN A 145 -5.42 12.06 9.37
CA ASN A 145 -4.89 12.71 8.17
C ASN A 145 -5.94 13.54 7.41
N ARG A 146 -7.24 13.30 7.62
CA ARG A 146 -8.33 14.07 7.00
C ARG A 146 -8.78 15.25 7.85
N THR A 147 -8.62 15.20 9.17
CA THR A 147 -9.12 16.24 10.10
C THR A 147 -8.03 17.11 10.70
N CYS A 148 -6.80 16.59 10.82
CA CYS A 148 -5.66 17.37 11.31
C CYS A 148 -5.10 18.24 10.18
N GLN A 149 -5.00 19.54 10.43
CA GLN A 149 -4.37 20.49 9.54
C GLN A 149 -3.16 21.08 10.25
N VAL A 150 -1.98 20.86 9.70
CA VAL A 150 -0.73 21.51 10.13
C VAL A 150 -0.20 22.23 8.90
N PRO A 151 -0.37 23.55 8.81
CA PRO A 151 -0.09 24.30 7.58
C PRO A 151 1.31 24.01 7.01
N GLY A 152 1.35 23.51 5.77
CA GLY A 152 2.60 23.18 5.08
C GLY A 152 3.24 21.85 5.47
N ILE A 153 2.62 21.07 6.37
CA ILE A 153 3.09 19.77 6.88
C ILE A 153 2.04 18.66 6.66
N ILE A 154 0.82 18.85 7.17
CA ILE A 154 -0.30 17.90 7.09
C ILE A 154 -1.53 18.61 6.52
N GLY A 155 -2.20 17.94 5.58
CA GLY A 155 -3.41 18.45 4.94
C GLY A 155 -3.09 19.30 3.72
N ASP A 156 -3.78 20.42 3.57
CA ASP A 156 -3.75 21.20 2.34
C ASP A 156 -2.40 21.90 2.13
N THR A 157 -2.03 22.07 0.85
CA THR A 157 -0.82 22.80 0.49
C THR A 157 -1.01 24.29 0.74
N LEU A 158 -0.03 24.92 1.39
CA LEU A 158 -0.02 26.36 1.59
C LEU A 158 0.02 27.09 0.23
N THR A 159 -0.87 28.05 0.05
CA THR A 159 -0.80 29.01 -1.05
C THR A 159 0.07 30.20 -0.65
N GLY A 160 1.01 30.59 -1.51
CA GLY A 160 1.91 31.72 -1.26
C GLY A 160 3.16 31.35 -0.45
N ARG A 161 3.88 32.36 0.06
CA ARG A 161 5.13 32.15 0.80
C ARG A 161 4.83 31.63 2.22
N PRO A 162 5.36 30.46 2.61
CA PRO A 162 5.24 29.96 3.98
C PRO A 162 5.94 30.89 4.99
N SER A 163 5.47 30.89 6.24
CA SER A 163 6.17 31.58 7.33
C SER A 163 7.52 30.94 7.63
N ASP A 164 8.44 31.70 8.23
CA ASP A 164 9.76 31.21 8.60
C ASP A 164 9.68 30.01 9.58
N ALA A 165 8.67 30.00 10.46
CA ALA A 165 8.41 28.88 11.35
C ALA A 165 8.06 27.59 10.59
N VAL A 166 7.21 27.69 9.57
CA VAL A 166 6.86 26.53 8.71
C VAL A 166 8.08 26.07 7.92
N MET A 167 8.85 26.98 7.33
CA MET A 167 10.05 26.62 6.59
C MET A 167 11.09 25.92 7.48
N THR A 168 11.33 26.43 8.68
CA THR A 168 12.27 25.83 9.65
C THR A 168 11.82 24.45 10.10
N LEU A 169 10.50 24.26 10.32
CA LEU A 169 9.94 22.95 10.65
C LEU A 169 10.08 21.97 9.48
N ARG A 170 9.78 22.39 8.24
CA ARG A 170 9.98 21.55 7.05
C ARG A 170 11.43 21.12 6.87
N ASN A 171 12.37 22.05 7.07
CA ASN A 171 13.79 21.73 7.03
C ASN A 171 14.18 20.69 8.10
N THR A 172 13.69 20.88 9.34
CA THR A 172 13.90 19.93 10.44
C THR A 172 13.39 18.53 10.11
N LEU A 173 12.25 18.43 9.43
CA LEU A 173 11.60 17.18 9.07
C LEU A 173 12.02 16.62 7.69
N LYS A 174 12.85 17.35 6.93
CA LYS A 174 13.26 17.02 5.55
C LYS A 174 12.06 16.84 4.58
N LEU A 175 11.09 17.76 4.62
CA LEU A 175 9.83 17.76 3.84
C LEU A 175 9.74 18.83 2.74
#